data_AF-A0A1F6TG89-F1
#
_entry.id   AF-A0A1F6TG89-F1
#
_cell.length_a   1.000
_cell.length_b   1.000
_cell.length_c   1.000
_cell.angle_alpha   90.00
_cell.angle_beta   90.00
_cell.angle_gamma   90.00
#
_symmetry.space_group_name_H-M   'P 1'
#
loop_
_entity.id
_entity.type
_entity.pdbx_description
1 polymer ?
#
loop_
_entity_poly.entity_id
_entity_poly.type
_entity_poly.pdbx_seq_one_letter_code
_entity_poly.pdbx_strand_id
1 'polypeptide(L)'
;MLKDTIDFSAIRRALVIKLRHHGDVLLTAPVFSALRQHAPRLELDALIYRDTEEMLSGHPAISRIFTVDRAGKKNGALARIAAEWRLLKELRARNYDLIVHLTESPRGAWLARRSGARW
;
A
#
# COMPACT_ATOMS: atom_id res chain seq x y z
N MET A 1 -20.32 -3.40 -21.59
CA MET A 1 -19.59 -2.57 -20.61
C MET A 1 -19.35 -3.43 -19.38
N LEU A 2 -18.11 -3.58 -18.94
CA LEU A 2 -17.79 -4.35 -17.73
C LEU A 2 -18.43 -3.63 -16.53
N LYS A 3 -19.19 -4.36 -15.71
CA LYS A 3 -19.91 -3.80 -14.54
C LYS A 3 -18.97 -3.21 -13.47
N ASP A 4 -17.68 -3.51 -13.57
CA ASP A 4 -16.68 -3.22 -12.54
C ASP A 4 -15.62 -2.19 -13.01
N THR A 5 -15.92 -1.36 -14.02
CA THR A 5 -14.97 -0.32 -14.45
C THR A 5 -14.77 0.71 -13.36
N ILE A 6 -13.54 0.76 -12.84
CA ILE A 6 -13.08 1.79 -11.93
C ILE A 6 -12.90 3.11 -12.70
N ASP A 7 -13.60 4.16 -12.28
CA ASP A 7 -13.45 5.49 -12.86
C ASP A 7 -12.22 6.20 -12.25
N PHE A 8 -11.09 6.12 -12.97
CA PHE A 8 -9.86 6.79 -12.59
C PHE A 8 -9.94 8.33 -12.59
N SER A 9 -11.00 8.94 -13.16
CA SER A 9 -11.19 10.40 -13.08
C SER A 9 -11.67 10.84 -11.69
N ALA A 10 -12.32 9.95 -10.95
CA ALA A 10 -12.84 10.19 -9.60
C ALA A 10 -11.86 9.79 -8.48
N ILE A 11 -10.76 9.13 -8.81
CA ILE A 11 -9.75 8.63 -7.86
C ILE A 11 -8.57 9.60 -7.82
N ARG A 12 -8.21 10.02 -6.61
CA ARG A 12 -7.06 10.92 -6.37
C ARG A 12 -5.90 10.20 -5.71
N ARG A 13 -6.17 9.21 -4.87
CA ARG A 13 -5.15 8.45 -4.13
C ARG A 13 -5.40 6.95 -4.16
N ALA A 14 -4.35 6.20 -4.44
CA ALA A 14 -4.37 4.75 -4.31
C ALA A 14 -3.23 4.22 -3.45
N LEU A 15 -3.51 3.14 -2.72
CA LEU A 15 -2.53 2.40 -1.94
C LEU A 15 -2.33 1.01 -2.54
N VAL A 16 -1.11 0.69 -2.93
CA VAL A 16 -0.72 -0.66 -3.37
C VAL A 16 -0.08 -1.40 -2.21
N ILE A 17 -0.67 -2.53 -1.81
CA ILE A 17 -0.22 -3.32 -0.65
C ILE A 17 0.44 -4.61 -1.13
N LYS A 18 1.69 -4.84 -0.72
CA LYS A 18 2.42 -6.09 -0.95
C LYS A 18 3.17 -6.55 0.30
N LEU A 19 2.58 -7.51 1.01
CA LEU A 19 3.10 -8.01 2.29
C LEU A 19 3.37 -9.52 2.27
N ARG A 20 4.30 -9.98 1.40
CA ARG A 20 4.72 -11.39 1.31
C ARG A 20 6.26 -11.55 1.21
N HIS A 21 6.79 -12.45 0.38
CA HIS A 21 8.21 -12.78 0.33
C HIS A 21 9.01 -11.66 -0.39
N HIS A 22 10.28 -11.44 -0.01
CA HIS A 22 11.09 -10.30 -0.48
C HIS A 22 11.28 -10.26 -2.02
N GLY A 23 11.33 -11.43 -2.66
CA GLY A 23 11.46 -11.53 -4.12
C GLY A 23 10.28 -10.97 -4.91
N ASP A 24 9.13 -10.76 -4.25
CA ASP A 24 7.90 -10.34 -4.95
C ASP A 24 7.70 -8.82 -4.99
N VAL A 25 8.55 -8.02 -4.34
CA VAL A 25 8.34 -6.55 -4.27
C VAL A 25 8.77 -5.88 -5.57
N LEU A 26 9.84 -6.34 -6.23
CA LEU A 26 10.18 -5.86 -7.58
C LEU A 26 9.07 -6.15 -8.59
N LEU A 27 8.35 -7.27 -8.42
CA LEU A 27 7.21 -7.63 -9.26
C LEU A 27 6.00 -6.68 -9.07
N THR A 28 6.06 -5.76 -8.10
CA THR A 28 5.03 -4.72 -7.92
C THR A 28 5.34 -3.41 -8.63
N ALA A 29 6.61 -3.14 -8.99
CA ALA A 29 6.99 -1.94 -9.71
C ALA A 29 6.19 -1.73 -11.03
N PRO A 30 5.95 -2.77 -11.85
CA PRO A 30 5.12 -2.64 -13.05
C PRO A 30 3.69 -2.18 -12.76
N VAL A 31 3.11 -2.53 -11.60
CA VAL A 31 1.77 -2.10 -11.19
C VAL A 31 1.74 -0.59 -11.00
N PHE A 32 2.73 -0.02 -10.32
CA PHE A 32 2.83 1.43 -10.15
C PHE A 32 3.00 2.16 -11.48
N SER A 33 3.84 1.62 -12.37
CA SER A 33 4.04 2.18 -13.71
C SER A 33 2.75 2.14 -14.53
N ALA A 34 2.03 1.02 -14.52
CA ALA A 34 0.77 0.87 -15.23
C ALA A 34 -0.30 1.83 -14.70
N LEU A 35 -0.46 1.93 -13.36
CA LEU A 35 -1.41 2.86 -12.75
C LEU A 35 -1.07 4.31 -13.10
N ARG A 36 0.20 4.71 -13.07
CA ARG A 36 0.63 6.06 -13.44
C ARG A 36 0.37 6.37 -14.91
N GLN A 37 0.58 5.42 -15.81
CA GLN A 37 0.31 5.61 -17.23
C GLN A 37 -1.19 5.80 -17.52
N HIS A 38 -2.06 5.03 -16.86
CA HIS A 38 -3.52 5.13 -17.05
C HIS A 38 -4.15 6.29 -16.28
N ALA A 39 -3.56 6.68 -15.15
CA ALA A 39 -4.02 7.77 -14.30
C ALA A 39 -2.84 8.67 -13.88
N PRO A 40 -2.36 9.59 -14.74
CA PRO A 40 -1.17 10.41 -14.46
C PRO A 40 -1.30 11.29 -13.21
N ARG A 41 -2.52 11.68 -12.85
CA ARG A 41 -2.86 12.52 -11.68
C ARG A 41 -2.97 11.73 -10.38
N LEU A 42 -2.95 10.40 -10.45
CA LEU A 42 -3.11 9.54 -9.28
C LEU A 42 -1.86 9.61 -8.38
N GLU A 43 -2.06 9.95 -7.12
CA GLU A 43 -1.04 9.84 -6.08
C GLU A 43 -1.00 8.37 -5.62
N LEU A 44 0.18 7.75 -5.70
CA LEU A 44 0.36 6.31 -5.51
C LEU A 44 1.27 6.06 -4.31
N ASP A 45 0.75 5.39 -3.29
CA ASP A 45 1.53 4.98 -2.14
C ASP A 45 1.74 3.46 -2.13
N ALA A 46 2.84 3.02 -1.54
CA ALA A 46 3.17 1.62 -1.35
C ALA A 46 3.07 1.24 0.14
N LEU A 47 2.58 0.04 0.44
CA LEU A 47 2.72 -0.60 1.75
C LEU A 47 3.46 -1.93 1.59
N ILE A 48 4.69 -1.99 2.09
CA ILE A 48 5.60 -3.13 1.94
C ILE A 48 6.32 -3.46 3.25
N TYR A 49 7.12 -4.52 3.29
CA TYR A 49 7.99 -4.78 4.43
C TYR A 49 9.21 -3.84 4.42
N ARG A 50 9.68 -3.44 5.61
CA ARG A 50 10.82 -2.51 5.77
C ARG A 50 12.09 -2.97 5.06
N ASP A 51 12.37 -4.26 5.11
CA ASP A 51 13.52 -4.89 4.45
C ASP A 51 13.48 -4.82 2.92
N THR A 52 12.33 -4.44 2.33
CA THR A 52 12.15 -4.28 0.89
C THR A 52 11.99 -2.82 0.43
N GLU A 53 12.11 -1.86 1.35
CA GLU A 53 11.90 -0.42 1.06
C GLU A 53 12.81 0.09 -0.05
N GLU A 54 14.09 -0.25 -0.01
CA GLU A 54 15.09 0.18 -1.00
C GLU A 54 14.78 -0.31 -2.41
N MET A 55 14.02 -1.39 -2.56
CA MET A 55 13.65 -1.92 -3.88
C MET A 55 12.68 -1.01 -4.63
N LEU A 56 11.96 -0.13 -3.92
CA LEU A 56 10.94 0.77 -4.49
C LEU A 56 11.26 2.26 -4.27
N SER A 57 12.24 2.61 -3.45
CA SER A 57 12.53 4.00 -3.04
C SER A 57 12.84 4.94 -4.22
N GLY A 58 13.38 4.43 -5.32
CA GLY A 58 13.68 5.20 -6.54
C GLY A 58 12.57 5.19 -7.60
N HIS A 59 11.42 4.58 -7.34
CA HIS A 59 10.39 4.41 -8.39
C HIS A 59 9.62 5.72 -8.63
N PRO A 60 9.65 6.31 -9.84
CA PRO A 60 9.14 7.67 -10.08
C PRO A 60 7.62 7.81 -9.94
N ALA A 61 6.89 6.71 -10.07
CA ALA A 61 5.44 6.71 -9.89
C ALA A 61 5.00 6.73 -8.42
N ILE A 62 5.88 6.38 -7.47
CA ILE A 62 5.54 6.23 -6.06
C ILE A 62 5.73 7.56 -5.33
N SER A 63 4.68 7.99 -4.63
CA SER A 63 4.65 9.22 -3.84
C SER A 63 5.14 8.99 -2.41
N ARG A 64 4.74 7.87 -1.79
CA ARG A 64 5.18 7.51 -0.45
C ARG A 64 5.28 6.01 -0.26
N ILE A 65 6.26 5.58 0.52
CA ILE A 65 6.39 4.19 0.96
C ILE A 65 6.11 4.10 2.46
N PHE A 66 5.13 3.28 2.81
CA PHE A 66 4.85 2.84 4.16
C PHE A 66 5.48 1.47 4.38
N THR A 67 6.11 1.29 5.53
CA THR A 67 6.79 0.04 5.85
C THR A 67 6.23 -0.59 7.11
N VAL A 68 6.20 -1.92 7.10
CA VAL A 68 5.93 -2.74 8.28
C VAL A 68 7.13 -3.64 8.57
N ASP A 69 7.43 -3.86 9.84
CA ASP A 69 8.46 -4.81 10.23
C ASP A 69 7.87 -6.24 10.18
N ARG A 70 8.62 -7.17 9.54
CA ARG A 70 8.23 -8.59 9.41
C ARG A 70 8.53 -9.39 10.68
N ALA A 71 9.57 -9.00 11.40
CA ALA A 71 10.07 -9.68 12.59
C ALA A 71 9.74 -8.87 13.86
N GLY A 72 9.27 -9.57 14.89
CA GLY A 72 9.15 -9.05 16.26
C GLY A 72 10.50 -8.68 16.84
N LYS A 73 11.07 -7.56 16.39
CA LYS A 73 12.28 -6.96 16.96
C LYS A 73 11.97 -6.56 18.39
N LYS A 74 12.37 -7.41 19.36
CA LYS A 74 12.77 -7.18 20.78
C LYS A 74 12.02 -6.15 21.64
N ASN A 75 10.99 -5.50 21.12
CA ASN A 75 10.22 -4.45 21.71
C ASN A 75 8.88 -5.10 22.05
N GLY A 76 8.50 -5.06 23.32
CA GLY A 76 7.33 -5.76 23.85
C GLY A 76 6.05 -5.49 23.05
N ALA A 77 5.03 -6.33 23.27
CA ALA A 77 3.76 -6.30 22.53
C ALA A 77 3.15 -4.88 22.41
N LEU A 78 3.32 -4.04 23.43
CA LEU A 78 2.88 -2.63 23.45
C LEU A 78 3.51 -1.78 22.33
N ALA A 79 4.80 -1.89 22.09
CA ALA A 79 5.49 -1.11 21.06
C ALA A 79 5.03 -1.52 19.65
N ARG A 80 4.79 -2.82 19.45
CA ARG A 80 4.22 -3.35 18.20
C ARG A 80 2.80 -2.83 17.99
N ILE A 81 1.96 -2.87 19.02
CA ILE A 81 0.61 -2.34 18.96
C ILE A 81 0.65 -0.84 18.62
N ALA A 82 1.48 -0.05 19.31
CA ALA A 82 1.63 1.38 19.03
C ALA A 82 2.08 1.67 17.58
N ALA A 83 3.01 0.88 17.04
CA ALA A 83 3.44 1.00 15.64
C ALA A 83 2.32 0.71 14.64
N GLU A 84 1.53 -0.34 14.88
CA GLU A 84 0.36 -0.68 14.06
C GLU A 84 -0.72 0.40 14.13
N TRP A 85 -1.00 0.94 15.32
CA TRP A 85 -1.94 2.05 15.50
C TRP A 85 -1.47 3.31 14.77
N ARG A 86 -0.16 3.62 14.84
CA ARG A 86 0.42 4.75 14.12
C ARG A 86 0.26 4.57 12.62
N LEU A 87 0.64 3.40 12.09
CA LEU A 87 0.47 3.08 10.68
C LEU A 87 -1.00 3.21 10.24
N LEU A 88 -1.93 2.63 11.00
CA LEU A 88 -3.35 2.72 10.69
C LEU A 88 -3.84 4.17 10.67
N LYS A 89 -3.40 5.00 11.64
CA LYS A 89 -3.75 6.42 11.69
C LYS A 89 -3.21 7.17 10.48
N GLU A 90 -1.96 6.92 10.09
CA GLU A 90 -1.36 7.52 8.90
C GLU A 90 -2.09 7.10 7.62
N LEU A 91 -2.36 5.80 7.43
CA LEU A 91 -3.09 5.31 6.26
C LEU A 91 -4.51 5.87 6.18
N ARG A 92 -5.21 6.01 7.31
CA ARG A 92 -6.54 6.65 7.34
C ARG A 92 -6.48 8.14 7.01
N ALA A 93 -5.50 8.86 7.54
CA ALA A 93 -5.35 10.30 7.27
C ALA A 93 -5.09 10.60 5.78
N ARG A 94 -4.59 9.62 5.01
CA ARG A 94 -4.39 9.75 3.58
C ARG A 94 -5.70 9.74 2.79
N ASN A 95 -6.81 9.20 3.33
CA ASN A 95 -8.10 9.10 2.64
C ASN A 95 -7.92 8.50 1.23
N TYR A 96 -7.52 7.22 1.17
CA TYR A 96 -7.38 6.51 -0.10
C TYR A 96 -8.74 6.27 -0.74
N ASP A 97 -8.79 6.44 -2.05
CA ASP A 97 -9.97 6.11 -2.85
C ASP A 97 -9.93 4.64 -3.25
N LEU A 98 -8.74 4.16 -3.66
CA LEU A 98 -8.48 2.83 -4.20
C LEU A 98 -7.43 2.06 -3.40
N ILE A 99 -7.65 0.78 -3.16
CA ILE A 99 -6.65 -0.15 -2.64
C ILE A 99 -6.41 -1.31 -3.61
N VAL A 100 -5.14 -1.49 -3.99
CA VAL A 100 -4.70 -2.62 -4.79
C VAL A 100 -3.92 -3.57 -3.91
N HIS A 101 -4.55 -4.67 -3.50
CA HIS A 101 -3.93 -5.68 -2.63
C HIS A 101 -3.35 -6.82 -3.47
N LEU A 102 -2.02 -6.88 -3.59
CA LEU A 102 -1.33 -7.79 -4.51
C LEU A 102 -1.00 -9.16 -3.90
N THR A 103 -1.44 -9.43 -2.67
CA THR A 103 -1.17 -10.69 -1.95
C THR A 103 -2.33 -11.03 -1.06
N GLU A 104 -2.73 -12.28 -0.99
CA GLU A 104 -3.59 -12.75 0.10
C GLU A 104 -2.81 -12.70 1.41
N SER A 105 -2.99 -11.61 2.16
CA SER A 105 -2.52 -11.46 3.53
C SER A 105 -3.65 -10.92 4.40
N PRO A 106 -4.06 -11.62 5.48
CA PRO A 106 -5.13 -11.15 6.36
C PRO A 106 -4.86 -9.75 6.90
N ARG A 107 -3.59 -9.43 7.15
CA ARG A 107 -3.14 -8.11 7.60
C ARG A 107 -3.42 -7.01 6.57
N GLY A 108 -3.08 -7.24 5.30
CA GLY A 108 -3.33 -6.26 4.24
C GLY A 108 -4.82 -6.05 4.00
N ALA A 109 -5.61 -7.13 4.00
CA ALA A 109 -7.06 -7.03 3.86
C ALA A 109 -7.73 -6.29 5.04
N TRP A 110 -7.24 -6.51 6.26
CA TRP A 110 -7.73 -5.80 7.45
C TRP A 110 -7.39 -4.30 7.41
N LEU A 111 -6.15 -3.95 7.03
CA LEU A 111 -5.75 -2.55 6.86
C LEU A 111 -6.55 -1.88 5.75
N ALA A 112 -6.78 -2.58 4.64
CA ALA A 112 -7.57 -2.09 3.53
C ALA A 112 -9.01 -1.80 3.94
N ARG A 113 -9.68 -2.74 4.61
CA ARG A 113 -11.04 -2.53 5.13
C ARG A 113 -11.15 -1.35 6.09
N ARG A 114 -10.10 -1.08 6.86
CA ARG A 114 -10.11 0.00 7.86
C ARG A 114 -9.68 1.35 7.30
N SER A 115 -9.15 1.43 6.08
CA SER A 115 -8.72 2.71 5.48
C SER A 115 -9.90 3.61 5.11
N GLY A 116 -11.09 3.04 4.85
CA GLY A 116 -12.26 3.76 4.36
C GLY A 116 -12.28 3.93 2.83
N ALA A 117 -11.42 3.22 2.10
CA ALA A 117 -11.38 3.27 0.64
C ALA A 117 -12.69 2.77 0.02
N ARG A 118 -13.06 3.42 -1.09
CA ARG A 118 -14.28 3.11 -1.84
C ARG A 118 -14.09 1.92 -2.78
N TRP A 119 -12.88 1.75 -3.32
CA TRP A 119 -12.51 0.72 -4.28
C TRP A 119 -11.37 -0.16 -3.77
#